data_AF-A0AAW6Y506-F1
#
_entry.id   AF-A0AAW6Y506-F1
#
_cell.length_a   1.000
_cell.length_b   1.000
_cell.length_c   1.000
_cell.angle_alpha   90.00
_cell.angle_beta   90.00
_cell.angle_gamma   90.00
#
_symmetry.space_group_name_H-M   'P 1'
#
loop_
_entity.id
_entity.type
_entity.pdbx_description
1 polymer ?
#
loop_
_entity_poly.entity_id
_entity_poly.type
_entity_poly.pdbx_seq_one_letter_code
_entity_poly.pdbx_strand_id
1 'polypeptide(L)'
;MKHSESQYTKPSNLLLKKLLFPVAVVCAIFLATEGFDLYEDYAQYRMETDPAFAQYHDRALSILHNRGYEVHDSDTDLHWARPVLEFEAYKGSLEYKIVMSYPDLNIIEERVDL
;
A
#
# COMPACT_ATOMS: atom_id res chain seq x y z
N MET A 1 71.24 -21.10 11.23
CA MET A 1 71.31 -21.96 10.02
C MET A 1 69.94 -21.93 9.36
N LYS A 2 69.92 -21.54 8.07
CA LYS A 2 68.83 -21.61 7.06
C LYS A 2 67.66 -20.60 7.11
N HIS A 3 67.68 -19.74 6.09
CA HIS A 3 66.61 -18.94 5.50
C HIS A 3 65.38 -19.76 5.07
N SER A 4 64.21 -19.12 5.01
CA SER A 4 63.31 -19.15 3.84
C SER A 4 62.11 -18.23 4.06
N GLU A 5 62.10 -17.04 3.44
CA GLU A 5 60.86 -16.33 3.12
C GLU A 5 60.16 -17.11 1.99
N SER A 6 58.87 -17.42 2.15
CA SER A 6 58.04 -17.92 1.05
C SER A 6 56.82 -17.03 0.92
N GLN A 7 56.78 -16.29 -0.18
CA GLN A 7 55.67 -15.49 -0.62
C GLN A 7 54.46 -16.40 -0.90
N TYR A 8 53.35 -16.17 -0.20
CA TYR A 8 52.06 -16.73 -0.60
C TYR A 8 51.17 -15.62 -1.18
N THR A 9 50.94 -15.73 -2.48
CA THR A 9 50.10 -14.88 -3.31
C THR A 9 48.63 -14.97 -2.91
N LYS A 10 47.99 -13.81 -2.70
CA LYS A 10 46.55 -13.65 -2.46
C LYS A 10 45.74 -14.19 -3.65
N PRO A 11 44.83 -15.17 -3.49
CA PRO A 11 43.96 -15.59 -4.59
C PRO A 11 42.94 -14.49 -4.92
N SER A 12 42.82 -14.18 -6.21
CA SER A 12 41.95 -13.15 -6.75
C SER A 12 40.47 -13.50 -6.56
N ASN A 13 39.79 -12.78 -5.66
CA ASN A 13 38.34 -12.77 -5.46
C ASN A 13 37.58 -12.12 -6.64
N LEU A 14 37.84 -12.55 -7.87
CA LEU A 14 37.19 -11.99 -9.07
C LEU A 14 36.04 -12.86 -9.59
N LEU A 15 36.04 -14.17 -9.32
CA LEU A 15 34.97 -15.07 -9.77
C LEU A 15 33.76 -15.13 -8.81
N LEU A 16 33.95 -14.91 -7.51
CA LEU A 16 32.85 -14.89 -6.53
C LEU A 16 31.90 -13.69 -6.73
N LYS A 17 32.38 -12.59 -7.32
CA LYS A 17 31.55 -11.39 -7.58
C LYS A 17 30.57 -11.56 -8.74
N LYS A 18 30.75 -12.57 -9.61
CA LYS A 18 29.91 -12.76 -10.81
C LYS A 18 28.73 -13.71 -10.61
N LEU A 19 28.68 -14.43 -9.48
CA LEU A 19 27.61 -15.37 -9.17
C LEU A 19 26.58 -14.85 -8.14
N LEU A 20 26.76 -13.62 -7.63
CA LEU A 20 25.86 -13.00 -6.66
C LEU A 20 24.75 -12.14 -7.31
N PHE A 21 24.87 -11.81 -8.59
CA PHE A 21 23.89 -10.97 -9.27
C PHE A 21 22.61 -11.67 -9.77
N PRO A 22 22.57 -12.96 -10.16
CA PRO A 22 21.34 -13.54 -10.70
C PRO A 22 20.34 -13.98 -9.61
N VAL A 23 20.77 -14.22 -8.36
CA VAL A 23 19.85 -14.66 -7.28
C VAL A 23 19.04 -13.49 -6.72
N ALA A 24 19.63 -12.30 -6.60
CA ALA A 24 18.94 -11.13 -6.05
C ALA A 24 17.79 -10.63 -6.95
N VAL A 25 17.94 -10.75 -8.28
CA VAL A 25 16.90 -10.33 -9.24
C VAL A 25 15.68 -11.24 -9.17
N VAL A 26 15.86 -12.54 -8.91
CA VAL A 26 14.76 -13.50 -8.84
C VAL A 26 13.93 -13.33 -7.56
N CYS A 27 14.56 -13.02 -6.41
CA CYS A 27 13.81 -12.74 -5.17
C CYS A 27 12.93 -11.49 -5.25
N ALA A 28 13.33 -10.46 -6.00
CA ALA A 28 12.55 -9.23 -6.13
C ALA A 28 11.26 -9.42 -6.94
N ILE A 29 11.22 -10.40 -7.86
CA ILE A 29 10.07 -10.65 -8.74
C ILE A 29 8.99 -11.47 -8.02
N PHE A 30 9.35 -12.39 -7.11
CA PHE A 30 8.38 -13.22 -6.39
C PHE A 30 7.62 -12.49 -5.28
N LEU A 31 8.18 -11.42 -4.70
CA LEU A 31 7.49 -10.63 -3.67
C LEU A 31 6.42 -9.68 -4.23
N ALA A 32 6.40 -9.45 -5.54
CA ALA A 32 5.51 -8.47 -6.15
C ALA A 32 4.05 -8.98 -6.27
N THR A 33 3.84 -10.29 -6.34
CA THR A 33 2.49 -10.86 -6.52
C THR A 33 1.76 -11.10 -5.21
N GLU A 34 2.46 -11.50 -4.14
CA GLU A 34 1.86 -11.72 -2.81
C GLU A 34 1.85 -10.45 -1.95
N GLY A 35 2.65 -9.44 -2.30
CA GLY A 35 2.69 -8.18 -1.57
C GLY A 35 1.38 -7.39 -1.67
N PHE A 36 0.66 -7.49 -2.81
CA PHE A 36 -0.54 -6.70 -3.06
C PHE A 36 -1.72 -7.14 -2.16
N ASP A 37 -1.98 -8.44 -2.06
CA ASP A 37 -3.03 -8.98 -1.18
C ASP A 37 -2.76 -8.65 0.30
N LEU A 38 -1.49 -8.64 0.72
CA LEU A 38 -1.09 -8.22 2.08
C LEU A 38 -1.36 -6.74 2.36
N TYR A 39 -1.37 -5.88 1.34
CA TYR A 39 -1.60 -4.45 1.49
C TYR A 39 -3.10 -4.17 1.68
N GLU A 40 -3.98 -4.78 0.88
CA GLU A 40 -5.43 -4.64 1.05
C GLU A 40 -5.91 -5.18 2.41
N ASP A 41 -5.49 -6.40 2.76
CA ASP A 41 -5.78 -7.01 4.07
C ASP A 41 -5.28 -6.11 5.22
N TYR A 42 -4.18 -5.37 5.02
CA TYR A 42 -3.64 -4.45 6.02
C TYR A 42 -4.50 -3.18 6.20
N ALA A 43 -5.06 -2.61 5.12
CA ALA A 43 -5.99 -1.47 5.24
C ALA A 43 -7.22 -1.86 6.04
N GLN A 44 -7.88 -2.94 5.60
CA GLN A 44 -9.07 -3.46 6.24
C GLN A 44 -8.79 -3.79 7.70
N TYR A 45 -7.73 -4.56 7.99
CA TYR A 45 -7.33 -4.89 9.35
C TYR A 45 -7.10 -3.63 10.21
N ARG A 46 -6.37 -2.63 9.71
CA ARG A 46 -6.04 -1.43 10.50
C ARG A 46 -7.26 -0.57 10.81
N MET A 47 -8.21 -0.49 9.90
CA MET A 47 -9.41 0.31 10.06
C MET A 47 -10.47 -0.45 10.86
N GLU A 48 -10.79 -1.69 10.51
CA GLU A 48 -11.80 -2.48 11.22
C GLU A 48 -11.40 -2.82 12.67
N THR A 49 -10.11 -2.84 12.99
CA THR A 49 -9.65 -3.02 14.38
C THR A 49 -9.56 -1.71 15.17
N ASP A 50 -9.74 -0.55 14.54
CA ASP A 50 -9.84 0.72 15.25
C ASP A 50 -11.18 0.80 16.01
N PRO A 51 -11.19 0.91 17.34
CA PRO A 51 -12.42 1.00 18.11
C PRO A 51 -13.32 2.18 17.73
N ALA A 52 -12.74 3.22 17.10
CA ALA A 52 -13.46 4.40 16.64
C ALA A 52 -13.92 4.32 15.17
N PHE A 53 -13.66 3.21 14.47
CA PHE A 53 -13.97 3.06 13.05
C PHE A 53 -15.41 3.41 12.70
N ALA A 54 -16.38 2.82 13.41
CA ALA A 54 -17.80 3.06 13.19
C ALA A 54 -18.15 4.56 13.33
N GLN A 55 -17.57 5.25 14.31
CA GLN A 55 -17.79 6.68 14.50
C GLN A 55 -17.21 7.52 13.35
N TYR A 56 -16.03 7.16 12.84
CA TYR A 56 -15.43 7.87 11.70
C TYR A 56 -16.19 7.59 10.40
N HIS A 57 -16.66 6.36 10.19
CA HIS A 57 -17.49 5.98 9.05
C HIS A 57 -18.81 6.77 9.04
N ASP A 58 -19.55 6.78 10.15
CA ASP A 58 -20.79 7.57 10.30
C ASP A 58 -20.56 9.07 10.05
N ARG A 59 -19.41 9.58 10.51
CA ARG A 59 -19.02 10.97 10.28
C ARG A 59 -18.73 11.23 8.80
N ALA A 60 -18.07 10.31 8.10
CA ALA A 60 -17.81 10.41 6.67
C ALA A 60 -19.13 10.44 5.88
N LEU A 61 -20.06 9.54 6.19
CA LEU A 61 -21.41 9.53 5.61
C LEU A 61 -22.13 10.86 5.83
N SER A 62 -22.09 11.41 7.05
CA SER A 62 -22.67 12.74 7.33
C SER A 62 -22.01 13.87 6.51
N ILE A 63 -20.69 13.86 6.35
CA ILE A 63 -19.98 14.85 5.52
C ILE A 63 -20.46 14.76 4.07
N LEU A 64 -20.54 13.55 3.50
CA LEU A 64 -20.95 13.33 2.11
C LEU A 64 -22.41 13.71 1.89
N HIS A 65 -23.30 13.28 2.79
CA HIS A 65 -24.71 13.66 2.78
C HIS A 65 -24.90 15.18 2.81
N ASN A 66 -24.20 15.88 3.70
CA ASN A 66 -24.26 17.35 3.78
C ASN A 66 -23.71 18.07 2.54
N ARG A 67 -22.89 17.38 1.72
CA ARG A 67 -22.39 17.88 0.43
C ARG A 67 -23.29 17.47 -0.75
N GLY A 68 -24.41 16.80 -0.48
CA GLY A 68 -25.42 16.39 -1.46
C GLY A 68 -25.15 15.06 -2.14
N TYR A 69 -24.32 14.21 -1.55
CA TYR A 69 -24.10 12.84 -2.03
C TYR A 69 -25.04 11.86 -1.34
N GLU A 70 -25.55 10.91 -2.11
CA GLU A 70 -26.26 9.72 -1.64
C GLU A 70 -25.33 8.51 -1.78
N VAL A 71 -24.67 8.15 -0.69
CA VAL A 71 -23.76 7.00 -0.62
C VAL A 71 -24.57 5.71 -0.67
N HIS A 72 -24.18 4.79 -1.54
CA HIS A 72 -24.81 3.48 -1.64
C HIS A 72 -23.82 2.32 -1.45
N ASP A 73 -22.52 2.58 -1.56
CA ASP A 73 -21.48 1.63 -1.17
C ASP A 73 -20.28 2.33 -0.48
N SER A 74 -19.57 1.59 0.34
CA SER A 74 -18.36 2.07 1.01
C SER A 74 -17.40 0.94 1.37
N ASP A 75 -16.12 1.15 1.08
CA ASP A 75 -15.04 0.20 1.34
C ASP A 75 -13.87 0.84 2.07
N THR A 76 -12.98 -0.01 2.59
CA THR A 76 -11.66 0.38 3.11
C THR A 76 -10.59 0.00 2.09
N ASP A 77 -9.70 0.92 1.75
CA ASP A 77 -8.65 0.72 0.74
C ASP A 77 -7.33 1.38 1.22
N LEU A 78 -6.26 1.23 0.45
CA LEU A 78 -5.01 1.97 0.56
C LEU A 78 -4.80 2.96 -0.59
N HIS A 79 -4.74 4.24 -0.24
CA HIS A 79 -4.20 5.26 -1.14
C HIS A 79 -2.73 5.55 -0.80
N TRP A 80 -1.80 5.19 -1.70
CA TRP A 80 -0.35 5.32 -1.47
C TRP A 80 0.12 4.72 -0.14
N ALA A 81 -0.34 3.49 0.16
CA ALA A 81 -0.07 2.76 1.40
C ALA A 81 -0.57 3.45 2.68
N ARG A 82 -1.60 4.30 2.57
CA ARG A 82 -2.32 4.88 3.72
C ARG A 82 -3.78 4.44 3.69
N PRO A 83 -4.37 4.08 4.84
CA PRO A 83 -5.77 3.70 4.91
C PRO A 83 -6.68 4.86 4.48
N VAL A 84 -7.69 4.54 3.68
CA VAL A 84 -8.71 5.46 3.20
C VAL A 84 -10.09 4.82 3.28
N LEU A 85 -11.12 5.66 3.33
CA LEU A 85 -12.49 5.26 3.07
C LEU A 85 -12.81 5.60 1.62
N GLU A 86 -13.23 4.60 0.87
CA GLU A 86 -13.75 4.76 -0.49
C GLU A 86 -15.27 4.70 -0.46
N PHE A 87 -15.92 5.53 -1.27
CA PHE A 87 -17.37 5.60 -1.37
C PHE A 87 -17.80 5.64 -2.83
N GLU A 88 -18.83 4.86 -3.14
CA GLU A 88 -19.65 5.02 -4.34
C GLU A 88 -20.90 5.80 -3.96
N ALA A 89 -21.11 6.93 -4.62
CA ALA A 89 -22.19 7.85 -4.25
C ALA A 89 -22.79 8.58 -5.44
N TYR A 90 -24.11 8.77 -5.41
CA TYR A 90 -24.80 9.59 -6.40
C TYR A 90 -24.87 11.04 -5.99
N LYS A 91 -24.76 11.95 -6.96
CA LYS A 91 -25.14 13.35 -6.82
C LYS A 91 -25.93 13.80 -8.03
N GLY A 92 -27.25 13.84 -7.88
CA GLY A 92 -28.17 13.94 -9.01
C GLY A 92 -28.15 12.64 -9.82
N SER A 93 -27.86 12.73 -11.11
CA SER A 93 -27.83 11.58 -12.03
C SER A 93 -26.42 11.03 -12.29
N LEU A 94 -25.42 11.48 -11.54
CA LEU A 94 -24.02 11.11 -11.72
C LEU A 94 -23.54 10.31 -10.52
N GLU A 95 -22.90 9.18 -10.79
CA GLU A 95 -22.19 8.37 -9.83
C GLU A 95 -20.76 8.90 -9.66
N TYR A 96 -20.29 8.92 -8.43
CA TYR A 96 -18.96 9.38 -8.07
C TYR A 96 -18.25 8.31 -7.27
N LYS A 97 -16.98 8.11 -7.61
CA LYS A 97 -16.01 7.52 -6.70
C LYS A 97 -15.38 8.65 -5.88
N ILE A 98 -15.48 8.52 -4.57
CA ILE A 98 -14.97 9.49 -3.60
C ILE A 98 -14.03 8.78 -2.64
N VAL A 99 -12.80 9.29 -2.51
CA VAL A 99 -11.81 8.75 -1.57
C VAL A 99 -11.56 9.77 -0.48
N MET A 100 -11.72 9.35 0.78
CA MET A 100 -11.50 10.15 1.98
C MET A 100 -10.32 9.60 2.78
N SER A 101 -9.39 10.47 3.17
CA SER A 101 -8.32 10.10 4.10
C SER A 101 -8.89 9.60 5.43
N TYR A 102 -8.26 8.58 6.02
CA TYR A 102 -8.60 8.11 7.37
C TYR A 102 -7.49 8.44 8.37
N PRO A 103 -7.77 8.94 9.58
CA PRO A 103 -9.09 9.26 10.16
C PRO A 103 -9.52 10.73 9.96
N ASP A 104 -8.75 11.54 9.23
CA ASP A 104 -8.99 12.98 9.11
C ASP A 104 -10.23 13.33 8.27
N LEU A 105 -10.69 12.41 7.43
CA LEU A 105 -11.88 12.53 6.58
C LEU A 105 -11.82 13.70 5.58
N ASN A 106 -10.62 14.09 5.15
CA ASN A 106 -10.46 14.98 4.00
C ASN A 106 -10.75 14.21 2.70
N ILE A 107 -11.54 14.79 1.80
CA ILE A 107 -11.68 14.25 0.43
C ILE A 107 -10.35 14.47 -0.30
N ILE A 108 -9.72 13.38 -0.72
CA ILE A 108 -8.46 13.38 -1.46
C ILE A 108 -8.66 13.04 -2.94
N GLU A 109 -9.79 12.40 -3.26
CA GLU A 109 -10.22 12.16 -4.64
C GLU A 109 -11.74 12.27 -4.75
N GLU A 110 -12.20 12.91 -5.81
CA GLU A 110 -13.61 13.06 -6.16
C GLU A 110 -13.71 13.08 -7.68
N ARG A 111 -14.23 12.01 -8.27
CA ARG A 111 -14.39 11.89 -9.72
C ARG A 111 -15.69 11.19 -10.07
N VAL A 112 -16.24 11.53 -11.23
CA VAL A 112 -17.36 10.78 -11.81
C VAL A 112 -16.86 9.39 -12.18
N ASP A 113 -17.59 8.36 -11.79
CA ASP A 113 -17.34 6.98 -12.19
C ASP A 113 -18.22 6.68 -13.42
N LEU A 114 -17.58 6.43 -14.57
CA LEU A 114 -18.21 6.32 -15.89
C LEU A 114 -18.10 4.91 -16.47
#